data_AF-A0A9J6CRR9-F1
#
_entry.id   AF-A0A9J6CRR9-F1
#
_cell.length_a   1.000
_cell.length_b   1.000
_cell.length_c   1.000
_cell.angle_alpha   90.00
_cell.angle_beta   90.00
_cell.angle_gamma   90.00
#
_symmetry.space_group_name_H-M   'P 1'
#
loop_
_entity.id
_entity.type
_entity.pdbx_description
1 polymer ?
#
loop_
_entity_poly.entity_id
_entity_poly.type
_entity_poly.pdbx_seq_one_letter_code
_entity_poly.pdbx_strand_id
1 'polypeptide(L)'
;MTRVQILRHLWTNFNTLYQKLENLNGIFDAFLTLLKYLGLFITKNSSFMYNFTAIFIRIFLIDLCILLQLLYLPQVKSIVEFTAVISVLAGYIRNACEFTSFYFKIYKIQDLVEEIKHCAAEFEVNEKVSEKILSINKIFKKMLIFGQLMMIVTIISCILFDKVIFLMWTPFDIFHSLCFCLVFIYQITGSWYMINIDILIQFLPVYFMAFIVGFLEQLYEKLEKIKISNSTQNEVKEKLKKCVELHNKISQSDQQECQ
;
A
#
# COMPACT_ATOMS: atom_id res chain seq x y z
N MET A 1 5.27 29.91 7.66
CA MET A 1 4.23 28.91 7.32
C MET A 1 3.79 28.27 8.63
N THR A 2 2.57 28.55 9.11
CA THR A 2 2.11 28.06 10.42
C THR A 2 1.81 26.56 10.37
N ARG A 3 1.99 25.85 11.49
CA ARG A 3 1.83 24.37 11.58
C ARG A 3 0.48 23.87 11.03
N VAL A 4 -0.56 24.69 11.13
CA VAL A 4 -1.90 24.44 10.56
C VAL A 4 -1.91 24.48 9.02
N GLN A 5 -1.11 25.35 8.39
CA GLN A 5 -1.04 25.45 6.93
C GLN A 5 -0.37 24.23 6.29
N ILE A 6 0.63 23.63 6.96
CA ILE A 6 1.29 22.40 6.49
C ILE A 6 0.34 21.22 6.57
N LEU A 7 -0.36 21.04 7.70
CA LEU A 7 -1.37 19.99 7.87
C LEU A 7 -2.54 20.15 6.90
N ARG A 8 -3.00 21.39 6.68
CA ARG A 8 -4.04 21.68 5.69
C ARG A 8 -3.53 21.37 4.28
N HIS A 9 -2.29 21.71 3.94
CA HIS A 9 -1.73 21.43 2.62
C HIS A 9 -1.54 19.91 2.36
N LEU A 10 -1.03 19.17 3.35
CA LEU A 10 -0.92 17.71 3.31
C LEU A 10 -2.30 17.06 3.19
N TRP A 11 -3.28 17.51 3.98
CA TRP A 11 -4.66 17.05 3.88
C TRP A 11 -5.28 17.37 2.51
N THR A 12 -5.05 18.56 1.97
CA THR A 12 -5.60 18.96 0.66
C THR A 12 -4.96 18.13 -0.47
N ASN A 13 -3.65 17.92 -0.45
CA ASN A 13 -2.96 17.06 -1.42
C ASN A 13 -3.43 15.60 -1.32
N PHE A 14 -3.61 15.10 -0.09
CA PHE A 14 -4.17 13.76 0.14
C PHE A 14 -5.61 13.65 -0.37
N ASN A 15 -6.45 14.65 -0.10
CA ASN A 15 -7.84 14.69 -0.57
C ASN A 15 -7.94 14.82 -2.11
N THR A 16 -6.99 15.53 -2.73
CA THR A 16 -6.90 15.65 -4.19
C THR A 16 -6.47 14.33 -4.84
N LEU A 17 -5.52 13.61 -4.22
CA LEU A 17 -5.16 12.23 -4.59
C LEU A 17 -6.36 11.27 -4.40
N TYR A 18 -7.14 11.51 -3.35
CA TYR A 18 -8.33 10.72 -3.01
C TYR A 18 -9.49 10.91 -4.00
N GLN A 19 -9.66 12.11 -4.54
CA GLN A 19 -10.63 12.41 -5.60
C GLN A 19 -10.23 11.79 -6.94
N LYS A 20 -8.93 11.71 -7.26
CA LYS A 20 -8.43 11.04 -8.48
C LYS A 20 -8.69 9.53 -8.51
N LEU A 21 -8.92 8.90 -7.35
CA LEU A 21 -9.31 7.49 -7.24
C LEU A 21 -10.77 7.22 -7.67
N GLU A 22 -11.55 8.23 -8.11
CA GLU A 22 -12.94 8.02 -8.55
C GLU A 22 -13.09 7.70 -10.04
N ASN A 23 -12.02 7.86 -10.83
CA ASN A 23 -12.05 7.61 -12.26
C ASN A 23 -11.30 6.31 -12.60
N LEU A 24 -11.98 5.35 -13.24
CA LEU A 24 -11.44 4.01 -13.50
C LEU A 24 -10.12 4.04 -14.26
N ASN A 25 -10.02 4.90 -15.27
CA ASN A 25 -8.82 5.09 -16.09
C ASN A 25 -7.64 5.66 -15.29
N GLY A 26 -7.89 6.21 -14.09
CA GLY A 26 -6.89 6.82 -13.21
C GLY A 26 -6.69 6.08 -11.88
N ILE A 27 -7.39 4.99 -11.58
CA ILE A 27 -7.26 4.30 -10.28
C ILE A 27 -5.86 3.72 -10.12
N PHE A 28 -5.37 2.98 -11.11
CA PHE A 28 -4.00 2.46 -11.08
C PHE A 28 -2.97 3.59 -11.04
N ASP A 29 -3.18 4.68 -11.78
CA ASP A 29 -2.27 5.84 -11.74
C ASP A 29 -2.26 6.57 -10.40
N ALA A 30 -3.43 6.76 -9.79
CA ALA A 30 -3.56 7.35 -8.46
C ALA A 30 -2.91 6.44 -7.41
N PHE A 31 -3.09 5.12 -7.53
CA PHE A 31 -2.48 4.13 -6.67
C PHE A 31 -0.95 4.11 -6.80
N LEU A 32 -0.41 4.10 -8.02
CA LEU A 32 1.01 4.21 -8.29
C LEU A 32 1.58 5.54 -7.80
N THR A 33 0.82 6.62 -7.92
CA THR A 33 1.21 7.93 -7.38
C THR A 33 1.27 7.93 -5.85
N LEU A 34 0.33 7.25 -5.18
CA LEU A 34 0.35 7.08 -3.72
C LEU A 34 1.57 6.27 -3.26
N LEU A 35 1.84 5.13 -3.93
CA LEU A 35 3.05 4.35 -3.68
C LEU A 35 4.31 5.21 -3.91
N LYS A 36 4.32 6.03 -4.96
CA LYS A 36 5.44 6.94 -5.25
C LYS A 36 5.61 8.00 -4.15
N TYR A 37 4.53 8.57 -3.67
CA TYR A 37 4.58 9.55 -2.58
C TYR A 37 5.16 8.97 -1.29
N LEU A 38 4.88 7.69 -1.01
CA LEU A 38 5.41 6.99 0.16
C LEU A 38 6.80 6.38 -0.06
N GLY A 39 7.44 6.62 -1.20
CA GLY A 39 8.75 6.03 -1.49
C GLY A 39 8.72 4.52 -1.76
N LEU A 40 7.54 3.94 -1.98
CA LEU A 40 7.38 2.52 -2.32
C LEU A 40 7.56 2.24 -3.82
N PHE A 41 7.46 3.26 -4.68
CA PHE A 41 7.41 3.08 -6.13
C PHE A 41 8.62 3.69 -6.85
N ILE A 42 9.66 2.88 -7.01
CA ILE A 42 10.83 3.21 -7.82
C ILE A 42 10.54 2.85 -9.27
N THR A 43 10.51 3.86 -10.14
CA THR A 43 10.39 3.67 -11.60
C THR A 43 11.78 3.51 -12.22
N LYS A 44 11.90 2.82 -13.37
CA LYS A 44 13.19 2.72 -14.09
C LYS A 44 13.85 4.09 -14.37
N ASN A 45 13.05 5.15 -14.47
CA ASN A 45 13.50 6.53 -14.73
C ASN A 45 13.49 7.43 -13.47
N SER A 46 13.37 6.86 -12.27
CA SER A 46 13.39 7.66 -11.04
C SER A 46 14.77 8.23 -10.78
N SER A 47 14.82 9.47 -10.28
CA SER A 47 16.09 10.12 -9.97
C SER A 47 16.77 9.42 -8.79
N PHE A 48 18.10 9.45 -8.77
CA PHE A 48 18.90 8.95 -7.64
C PHE A 48 18.41 9.51 -6.30
N MET A 49 18.09 10.81 -6.25
CA MET A 49 17.60 11.49 -5.04
C MET A 49 16.28 10.90 -4.53
N TYR A 50 15.39 10.49 -5.43
CA TYR A 50 14.13 9.85 -5.05
C TYR A 50 14.37 8.46 -4.42
N ASN A 51 15.27 7.66 -5.02
CA ASN A 51 15.61 6.33 -4.51
C ASN A 51 16.33 6.40 -3.15
N PHE A 52 17.25 7.35 -3.00
CA PHE A 52 17.91 7.63 -1.74
C PHE A 52 16.90 8.02 -0.66
N THR A 53 15.94 8.89 -1.00
CA THR A 53 14.89 9.33 -0.06
C THR A 53 14.00 8.17 0.38
N ALA A 54 13.59 7.30 -0.54
CA ALA A 54 12.81 6.11 -0.23
C ALA A 54 13.53 5.16 0.75
N ILE A 55 14.80 4.86 0.48
CA ILE A 55 15.64 4.02 1.35
C ILE A 55 15.83 4.68 2.71
N PHE A 56 16.11 5.99 2.72
CA PHE A 56 16.28 6.75 3.95
C PHE A 56 15.02 6.74 4.82
N ILE A 57 13.85 6.96 4.22
CA ILE A 57 12.56 6.91 4.93
C ILE A 57 12.34 5.53 5.54
N ARG A 58 12.62 4.44 4.81
CA ARG A 58 12.52 3.08 5.34
C ARG A 58 13.45 2.87 6.53
N ILE A 59 14.74 3.15 6.37
CA ILE A 59 15.73 2.95 7.43
C ILE A 59 15.35 3.76 8.67
N PHE A 60 14.96 5.02 8.47
CA PHE A 60 14.68 5.93 9.57
C PHE A 60 13.34 5.64 10.26
N LEU A 61 12.26 5.34 9.52
CA LEU A 61 10.93 5.17 10.12
C LEU A 61 10.62 3.72 10.53
N ILE A 62 11.22 2.72 9.87
CA ILE A 62 10.93 1.31 10.11
C ILE A 62 12.09 0.64 10.85
N ASP A 63 13.27 0.58 10.23
CA ASP A 63 14.38 -0.23 10.74
C ASP A 63 14.93 0.32 12.06
N LEU A 64 15.03 1.65 12.19
CA LEU A 64 15.39 2.31 13.45
C LEU A 64 14.33 2.04 14.54
N CYS A 65 13.04 2.05 14.21
CA CYS A 65 11.99 1.77 15.19
C CYS A 65 12.07 0.32 15.72
N ILE A 66 12.32 -0.64 14.83
CA ILE A 66 12.59 -2.05 15.19
C ILE A 66 13.78 -2.12 16.15
N LEU A 67 14.89 -1.47 15.81
CA LEU A 67 16.09 -1.47 16.64
C LEU A 67 15.82 -0.87 18.03
N LEU A 68 15.14 0.28 18.10
CA LEU A 68 14.83 0.93 19.38
C LEU A 68 13.88 0.10 20.25
N GLN A 69 12.95 -0.66 19.66
CA GLN A 69 12.10 -1.59 20.40
C GLN A 69 12.86 -2.83 20.87
N LEU A 70 13.76 -3.38 20.05
CA LEU A 70 14.63 -4.49 20.46
C LEU A 70 15.52 -4.10 21.64
N LEU A 71 16.09 -2.90 21.61
CA LEU A 71 16.89 -2.34 22.71
C LEU A 71 16.06 -2.08 23.98
N TYR A 72 14.73 -1.96 23.85
CA TYR A 72 13.84 -1.76 24.98
C TYR A 72 13.47 -3.07 25.69
N LEU A 73 13.45 -4.21 24.99
CA LEU A 73 13.03 -5.50 25.54
C LEU A 73 13.70 -5.87 26.87
N PRO A 74 15.03 -5.65 27.08
CA PRO A 74 15.66 -5.93 28.36
C PRO A 74 15.18 -5.06 29.54
N GLN A 75 14.50 -3.94 29.26
CA GLN A 75 14.03 -2.98 30.27
C GLN A 75 12.58 -3.19 30.69
N VAL A 76 11.88 -4.14 30.04
CA VAL A 76 10.49 -4.45 30.28
C VAL A 76 10.29 -5.00 31.69
N LYS A 77 9.33 -4.44 32.44
CA LYS A 77 9.11 -4.78 33.86
C LYS A 77 7.90 -5.66 34.10
N SER A 78 7.01 -5.80 33.12
CA SER A 78 5.77 -6.57 33.25
C SER A 78 5.42 -7.36 31.99
N ILE A 79 4.61 -8.40 32.14
CA ILE A 79 4.10 -9.19 31.01
C ILE A 79 3.24 -8.34 30.08
N VAL A 80 2.43 -7.42 30.62
CA VAL A 80 1.58 -6.52 29.83
C VAL A 80 2.41 -5.60 28.95
N GLU A 81 3.52 -5.11 29.49
CA GLU A 81 4.48 -4.27 28.76
C GLU A 81 5.22 -5.08 27.69
N PHE A 82 5.62 -6.31 28.02
CA PHE A 82 6.24 -7.24 27.07
C PHE A 82 5.32 -7.51 25.87
N THR A 83 4.05 -7.84 26.11
CA THR A 83 3.10 -8.14 25.03
C THR A 83 2.82 -6.91 24.18
N ALA A 84 2.75 -5.71 24.76
CA ALA A 84 2.60 -4.48 24.01
C ALA A 84 3.80 -4.22 23.08
N VAL A 85 5.03 -4.32 23.60
CA VAL A 85 6.26 -4.11 22.81
C VAL A 85 6.39 -5.14 21.70
N ILE A 86 6.21 -6.43 22.01
CA ILE A 86 6.31 -7.50 21.01
C ILE A 86 5.23 -7.38 19.92
N SER A 87 4.00 -6.97 20.27
CA SER A 87 2.92 -6.80 19.28
C SER A 87 3.26 -5.71 18.26
N VAL A 88 3.78 -4.58 18.74
CA VAL A 88 4.22 -3.48 17.87
C VAL A 88 5.44 -3.92 17.05
N LEU A 89 6.43 -4.52 17.69
CA LEU A 89 7.66 -4.99 17.03
C LEU A 89 7.36 -5.98 15.90
N ALA A 90 6.47 -6.96 16.15
CA ALA A 90 6.05 -7.92 15.14
C ALA A 90 5.37 -7.23 13.94
N GLY A 91 4.52 -6.22 14.21
CA GLY A 91 3.92 -5.38 13.16
C GLY A 91 4.96 -4.63 12.33
N TYR A 92 6.00 -4.07 12.97
CA TYR A 92 7.08 -3.38 12.26
C TYR A 92 7.95 -4.34 11.44
N ILE A 93 8.31 -5.51 11.98
CA ILE A 93 9.08 -6.54 11.26
C ILE A 93 8.31 -7.04 10.05
N ARG A 94 7.02 -7.37 10.22
CA ARG A 94 6.15 -7.79 9.12
C ARG A 94 6.16 -6.77 7.99
N ASN A 95 5.94 -5.50 8.31
CA ASN A 95 5.94 -4.42 7.34
C ASN A 95 7.31 -4.23 6.68
N ALA A 96 8.42 -4.38 7.40
CA ALA A 96 9.76 -4.34 6.81
C ALA A 96 9.96 -5.46 5.78
N CYS A 97 9.46 -6.67 6.08
CA CYS A 97 9.48 -7.79 5.15
C CYS A 97 8.58 -7.55 3.93
N GLU A 98 7.34 -7.08 4.14
CA GLU A 98 6.40 -6.77 3.06
C GLU A 98 6.93 -5.65 2.15
N PHE A 99 7.48 -4.57 2.74
CA PHE A 99 8.15 -3.50 1.99
C PHE A 99 9.28 -4.08 1.13
N THR A 100 10.13 -4.92 1.70
CA THR A 100 11.28 -5.52 0.99
C THR A 100 10.82 -6.41 -0.15
N SER A 101 9.83 -7.28 0.11
CA SER A 101 9.22 -8.14 -0.91
C SER A 101 8.62 -7.32 -2.04
N PHE A 102 7.85 -6.28 -1.70
CA PHE A 102 7.25 -5.35 -2.65
C PHE A 102 8.32 -4.63 -3.49
N TYR A 103 9.38 -4.16 -2.84
CA TYR A 103 10.50 -3.47 -3.50
C TYR A 103 11.15 -4.35 -4.58
N PHE A 104 11.42 -5.62 -4.27
CA PHE A 104 12.00 -6.54 -5.26
C PHE A 104 11.05 -6.87 -6.41
N LYS A 105 9.74 -6.81 -6.17
CA LYS A 105 8.71 -7.10 -7.18
C LYS A 105 8.23 -5.86 -7.95
N ILE A 106 8.75 -4.67 -7.64
CA ILE A 106 8.22 -3.40 -8.16
C ILE A 106 8.24 -3.30 -9.68
N TYR A 107 9.27 -3.82 -10.33
CA TYR A 107 9.38 -3.82 -11.79
C TYR A 107 8.38 -4.78 -12.43
N LYS A 108 8.19 -5.98 -11.85
CA LYS A 108 7.16 -6.92 -12.31
C LYS A 108 5.75 -6.31 -12.17
N ILE A 109 5.51 -5.61 -11.06
CA ILE A 109 4.25 -4.90 -10.81
C ILE A 109 4.02 -3.79 -11.83
N GLN A 110 5.07 -3.03 -12.19
CA GLN A 110 5.00 -1.99 -13.23
C GLN A 110 4.59 -2.58 -14.57
N ASP A 111 5.28 -3.62 -15.01
CA ASP A 111 5.00 -4.28 -16.28
C ASP A 111 3.55 -4.81 -16.30
N LEU A 112 3.07 -5.41 -15.19
CA LEU A 112 1.67 -5.87 -15.06
C LEU A 112 0.63 -4.74 -15.12
N VAL A 113 0.91 -3.57 -14.50
CA VAL A 113 0.00 -2.41 -14.60
C VAL A 113 -0.07 -1.91 -16.04
N GLU A 114 1.05 -1.86 -16.75
CA GLU A 114 1.09 -1.45 -18.15
C GLU A 114 0.33 -2.42 -19.05
N GLU A 115 0.51 -3.73 -18.86
CA GLU A 115 -0.26 -4.77 -19.56
C GLU A 115 -1.77 -4.63 -19.32
N ILE A 116 -2.18 -4.41 -18.06
CA ILE A 116 -3.59 -4.20 -17.70
C ILE A 116 -4.17 -2.96 -18.37
N LYS A 117 -3.42 -1.85 -18.41
CA LYS A 117 -3.86 -0.64 -19.10
C LYS A 117 -4.00 -0.87 -20.60
N HIS A 118 -3.07 -1.61 -21.21
CA HIS A 118 -3.18 -1.98 -22.62
C HIS A 118 -4.43 -2.82 -22.89
N CYS A 119 -4.67 -3.86 -22.07
CA CYS A 119 -5.88 -4.67 -22.18
C CYS A 119 -7.17 -3.85 -21.93
N ALA A 120 -7.16 -2.95 -20.95
CA ALA A 120 -8.31 -2.07 -20.68
C ALA A 120 -8.64 -1.17 -21.88
N ALA A 121 -7.61 -0.66 -22.57
CA ALA A 121 -7.78 0.17 -23.76
C ALA A 121 -8.27 -0.62 -24.98
N GLU A 122 -7.76 -1.84 -25.19
CA GLU A 122 -8.10 -2.66 -26.36
C GLU A 122 -9.54 -3.22 -26.29
N PHE A 123 -10.05 -3.50 -25.09
CA PHE A 123 -11.31 -4.25 -24.93
C PHE A 123 -12.54 -3.42 -24.56
N GLU A 124 -12.38 -2.10 -24.41
CA GLU A 124 -13.35 -1.16 -23.85
C GLU A 124 -13.96 -1.71 -22.55
N VAL A 125 -13.34 -1.34 -21.42
CA VAL A 125 -13.78 -1.74 -20.08
C VAL A 125 -15.28 -1.46 -19.92
N ASN A 126 -16.07 -2.52 -19.71
CA ASN A 126 -17.51 -2.35 -19.55
C ASN A 126 -17.86 -1.86 -18.13
N GLU A 127 -19.14 -1.58 -17.93
CA GLU A 127 -19.69 -1.10 -16.67
C GLU A 127 -19.49 -2.10 -15.50
N LYS A 128 -19.44 -3.41 -15.76
CA LYS A 128 -19.27 -4.45 -14.72
C LYS A 128 -17.87 -4.52 -14.16
N VAL A 129 -16.84 -4.47 -15.02
CA VAL A 129 -15.44 -4.34 -14.57
C VAL A 129 -15.30 -3.07 -13.74
N SER A 130 -15.92 -1.99 -14.22
CA SER A 130 -15.93 -0.70 -13.55
C SER A 130 -16.56 -0.78 -12.16
N GLU A 131 -17.72 -1.41 -12.04
CA GLU A 131 -18.45 -1.58 -10.78
C GLU A 131 -17.63 -2.37 -9.74
N LYS A 132 -16.97 -3.46 -10.15
CA LYS A 132 -16.13 -4.26 -9.25
C LYS A 132 -14.93 -3.49 -8.70
N ILE A 133 -14.22 -2.80 -9.58
CA ILE A 133 -13.07 -1.97 -9.20
C ILE A 133 -13.52 -0.82 -8.30
N LEU A 134 -14.66 -0.18 -8.61
CA LEU A 134 -15.24 0.87 -7.77
C LEU A 134 -15.70 0.35 -6.40
N SER A 135 -16.23 -0.87 -6.32
CA SER A 135 -16.60 -1.50 -5.05
C SER A 135 -15.38 -1.71 -4.15
N ILE A 136 -14.28 -2.24 -4.70
CA ILE A 136 -13.02 -2.39 -3.97
C ILE A 136 -12.44 -1.04 -3.59
N ASN A 137 -12.53 -0.06 -4.48
CA ASN A 137 -12.09 1.30 -4.17
C ASN A 137 -12.87 1.92 -2.99
N LYS A 138 -14.18 1.68 -2.88
CA LYS A 138 -14.96 2.11 -1.71
C LYS A 138 -14.46 1.45 -0.42
N ILE A 139 -14.07 0.18 -0.46
CA ILE A 139 -13.52 -0.55 0.70
C ILE A 139 -12.13 0.01 1.05
N PHE A 140 -11.25 0.16 0.07
CA PHE A 140 -9.93 0.78 0.23
C PHE A 140 -10.03 2.15 0.90
N LYS A 141 -10.92 3.01 0.38
CA LYS A 141 -11.26 4.32 0.92
C LYS A 141 -11.67 4.27 2.40
N LYS A 142 -12.59 3.36 2.75
CA LYS A 142 -13.02 3.16 4.14
C LYS A 142 -11.87 2.71 5.04
N MET A 143 -11.02 1.79 4.58
CA MET A 143 -9.86 1.31 5.33
C MET A 143 -8.84 2.42 5.59
N LEU A 144 -8.56 3.26 4.58
CA LEU A 144 -7.71 4.44 4.77
C LEU A 144 -8.29 5.40 5.81
N ILE A 145 -9.57 5.77 5.68
CA ILE A 145 -10.24 6.67 6.65
C ILE A 145 -10.19 6.07 8.06
N PHE A 146 -10.48 4.77 8.18
CA PHE A 146 -10.46 4.09 9.47
C PHE A 146 -9.05 4.10 10.09
N GLY A 147 -8.00 3.82 9.29
CA GLY A 147 -6.61 3.92 9.73
C GLY A 147 -6.24 5.32 10.22
N GLN A 148 -6.66 6.37 9.50
CA GLN A 148 -6.44 7.75 9.93
C GLN A 148 -7.22 8.11 11.20
N LEU A 149 -8.45 7.64 11.34
CA LEU A 149 -9.26 7.84 12.54
C LEU A 149 -8.61 7.20 13.76
N MET A 150 -8.13 5.97 13.64
CA MET A 150 -7.40 5.27 14.70
C MET A 150 -6.15 6.05 15.13
N MET A 151 -5.39 6.58 14.18
CA MET A 151 -4.25 7.46 14.47
C MET A 151 -4.65 8.70 15.27
N ILE A 152 -5.75 9.38 14.88
CA ILE A 152 -6.24 10.56 15.60
C ILE A 152 -6.62 10.21 17.03
N VAL A 153 -7.33 9.10 17.24
CA VAL A 153 -7.74 8.63 18.58
C VAL A 153 -6.50 8.31 19.43
N THR A 154 -5.50 7.63 18.86
CA THR A 154 -4.23 7.33 19.54
C THR A 154 -3.48 8.59 19.92
N ILE A 155 -3.36 9.56 19.00
CA ILE A 155 -2.69 10.85 19.26
C ILE A 155 -3.39 11.59 20.41
N ILE A 156 -4.72 11.69 20.38
CA ILE A 156 -5.50 12.36 21.42
C ILE A 156 -5.30 11.67 22.77
N SER A 157 -5.35 10.34 22.81
CA SER A 157 -5.15 9.56 24.03
C SER A 157 -3.74 9.78 24.60
N CYS A 158 -2.71 9.72 23.76
CA CYS A 158 -1.33 9.98 24.16
C CYS A 158 -1.12 11.38 24.73
N ILE A 159 -1.73 12.41 24.13
CA ILE A 159 -1.65 13.78 24.63
C ILE A 159 -2.40 13.94 25.96
N LEU A 160 -3.58 13.34 26.11
CA LEU A 160 -4.39 13.46 27.34
C LEU A 160 -3.76 12.75 28.54
N PHE A 161 -2.96 11.71 28.30
CA PHE A 161 -2.34 10.89 29.35
C PHE A 161 -0.83 11.11 29.48
N ASP A 162 -0.25 12.07 28.76
CA ASP A 162 1.20 12.31 28.70
C ASP A 162 2.02 11.03 28.43
N LYS A 163 1.55 10.24 27.45
CA LYS A 163 2.17 8.97 27.06
C LYS A 163 2.68 9.02 25.64
N VAL A 164 3.76 8.29 25.38
CA VAL A 164 4.21 7.95 24.03
C VAL A 164 3.25 6.93 23.39
N ILE A 165 3.30 6.78 22.07
CA ILE A 165 2.39 5.88 21.31
C ILE A 165 2.71 4.42 21.63
N PHE A 166 3.98 4.08 21.63
CA PHE A 166 4.48 2.77 22.04
C PHE A 166 5.81 2.93 22.75
N LEU A 167 6.15 1.93 23.55
CA LEU A 167 7.37 1.92 24.34
C LEU A 167 8.55 1.52 23.45
N MET A 168 9.62 2.30 23.52
CA MET A 168 10.87 2.03 22.82
C MET A 168 12.03 2.64 23.60
N TRP A 169 13.22 2.11 23.38
CA TRP A 169 14.43 2.66 23.96
C TRP A 169 14.76 3.99 23.30
N THR A 170 15.29 4.93 24.08
CA THR A 170 15.80 6.19 23.54
C THR A 170 17.12 6.52 24.23
N PRO A 171 18.08 7.11 23.52
CA PRO A 171 19.39 7.46 24.09
C PRO A 171 19.35 8.73 24.95
N PHE A 172 18.17 9.29 25.21
CA PHE A 172 17.98 10.56 25.92
C PHE A 172 16.76 10.48 26.83
N ASP A 173 16.70 11.36 27.82
CA ASP A 173 15.59 11.37 28.78
C ASP A 173 14.30 11.90 28.13
N ILE A 174 13.31 11.03 28.01
CA ILE A 174 11.98 11.36 27.45
C ILE A 174 11.22 12.30 28.39
N PHE A 175 11.55 12.38 29.68
CA PHE A 175 10.90 13.30 30.62
C PHE A 175 11.30 14.77 30.38
N HIS A 176 12.31 15.03 29.56
CA HIS A 176 12.57 16.37 29.04
C HIS A 176 11.60 16.70 27.89
N SER A 177 10.85 17.81 28.02
CA SER A 177 9.73 18.17 27.12
C SER A 177 10.08 18.16 25.62
N LEU A 178 11.26 18.65 25.26
CA LEU A 178 11.72 18.67 23.86
C LEU A 178 12.01 17.26 23.33
N CYS A 179 12.59 16.37 24.15
CA CYS A 179 12.87 14.99 23.79
C CYS A 179 11.57 14.17 23.64
N PHE A 180 10.61 14.39 24.54
CA PHE A 180 9.26 13.84 24.42
C PHE A 180 8.63 14.21 23.07
N CYS A 181 8.63 15.51 22.73
CA CYS A 181 8.04 15.97 21.47
C CYS A 181 8.71 15.34 20.24
N LEU A 182 10.05 15.20 20.23
CA LEU A 182 10.76 14.58 19.12
C LEU A 182 10.38 13.11 18.95
N VAL A 183 10.36 12.34 20.04
CA VAL A 183 9.95 10.93 20.04
C VAL A 183 8.50 10.79 19.60
N PHE A 184 7.62 11.64 20.13
CA PHE A 184 6.20 11.61 19.81
C PHE A 184 5.94 11.89 18.33
N ILE A 185 6.57 12.93 17.76
CA ILE A 185 6.47 13.24 16.33
C ILE A 185 7.04 12.11 15.47
N TYR A 186 8.17 11.54 15.87
CA TYR A 186 8.78 10.39 15.19
C TYR A 186 7.81 9.20 15.15
N GLN A 187 7.23 8.82 16.29
CA GLN A 187 6.29 7.70 16.40
C GLN A 187 4.98 7.94 15.65
N ILE A 188 4.47 9.18 15.63
CA ILE A 188 3.30 9.54 14.81
C ILE A 188 3.63 9.35 13.34
N THR A 189 4.76 9.89 12.90
CA THR A 189 5.15 9.86 11.48
C THR A 189 5.40 8.44 11.01
N GLY A 190 6.10 7.64 11.81
CA GLY A 190 6.31 6.21 11.56
C GLY A 190 5.00 5.44 11.51
N SER A 191 4.11 5.59 12.51
CA SER A 191 2.83 4.87 12.53
C SER A 191 1.92 5.26 11.37
N TRP A 192 1.85 6.56 11.03
CA TRP A 192 1.11 7.04 9.87
C TRP A 192 1.65 6.41 8.58
N TYR A 193 2.97 6.40 8.41
CA TYR A 193 3.62 5.80 7.25
C TYR A 193 3.26 4.31 7.13
N MET A 194 3.38 3.57 8.23
CA MET A 194 3.13 2.13 8.30
C MET A 194 1.69 1.77 7.94
N ILE A 195 0.70 2.48 8.48
CA ILE A 195 -0.71 2.23 8.16
C ILE A 195 -0.98 2.41 6.66
N ASN A 196 -0.43 3.46 6.05
CA ASN A 196 -0.63 3.70 4.63
C ASN A 196 0.07 2.66 3.76
N ILE A 197 1.28 2.25 4.13
CA ILE A 197 2.02 1.20 3.42
C ILE A 197 1.30 -0.14 3.49
N ASP A 198 0.89 -0.56 4.68
CA ASP A 198 0.21 -1.83 4.90
C ASP A 198 -1.08 -1.91 4.06
N ILE A 199 -1.91 -0.87 4.12
CA ILE A 199 -3.15 -0.79 3.33
C ILE A 199 -2.84 -0.81 1.83
N LEU A 200 -1.83 -0.08 1.36
CA LEU A 200 -1.50 -0.08 -0.07
C LEU A 200 -0.98 -1.45 -0.53
N ILE A 201 0.03 -2.01 0.13
CA ILE A 201 0.61 -3.29 -0.29
C ILE A 201 -0.46 -4.40 -0.31
N GLN A 202 -1.37 -4.42 0.67
CA GLN A 202 -2.44 -5.41 0.73
C GLN A 202 -3.52 -5.21 -0.34
N PHE A 203 -3.89 -3.96 -0.67
CA PHE A 203 -4.96 -3.70 -1.63
C PHE A 203 -4.52 -3.80 -3.09
N LEU A 204 -3.22 -3.69 -3.39
CA LEU A 204 -2.76 -3.78 -4.78
C LEU A 204 -3.13 -5.13 -5.46
N PRO A 205 -2.84 -6.31 -4.87
CA PRO A 205 -3.30 -7.59 -5.41
C PRO A 205 -4.83 -7.67 -5.54
N VAL A 206 -5.56 -7.07 -4.61
CA VAL A 206 -7.03 -7.05 -4.62
C VAL A 206 -7.56 -6.27 -5.82
N TYR A 207 -6.95 -5.11 -6.15
CA TYR A 207 -7.28 -4.37 -7.37
C TYR A 207 -6.97 -5.17 -8.64
N PHE A 208 -5.85 -5.88 -8.68
CA PHE A 208 -5.51 -6.74 -9.82
C PHE A 208 -6.51 -7.87 -10.01
N MET A 209 -6.85 -8.58 -8.93
CA MET A 209 -7.85 -9.64 -8.97
C MET A 209 -9.23 -9.13 -9.38
N ALA A 210 -9.64 -7.94 -8.90
CA ALA A 210 -10.88 -7.30 -9.31
C ALA A 210 -10.96 -7.09 -10.81
N PHE A 211 -9.87 -6.56 -11.38
CA PHE A 211 -9.75 -6.28 -12.80
C PHE A 211 -9.84 -7.59 -13.60
N ILE A 212 -9.06 -8.60 -13.22
CA ILE A 212 -9.03 -9.90 -13.91
C ILE A 212 -10.41 -10.57 -13.86
N VAL A 213 -11.05 -10.63 -12.69
CA VAL A 213 -12.37 -11.26 -12.53
C VAL A 213 -13.42 -10.52 -13.35
N GLY A 214 -13.46 -9.18 -13.28
CA GLY A 214 -14.38 -8.40 -14.09
C GLY A 214 -14.15 -8.61 -15.58
N PHE A 215 -12.89 -8.67 -15.99
CA PHE A 215 -12.51 -8.86 -17.40
C PHE A 215 -12.93 -10.25 -17.91
N LEU A 216 -12.72 -11.30 -17.12
CA LEU A 216 -13.15 -12.66 -17.45
C LEU A 216 -14.67 -12.76 -17.58
N GLU A 217 -15.43 -12.10 -16.71
CA GLU A 217 -16.90 -12.03 -16.82
C GLU A 217 -17.34 -11.31 -18.10
N GLN A 218 -16.68 -10.19 -18.45
CA GLN A 218 -16.94 -9.49 -19.70
C GLN A 218 -16.67 -10.38 -20.92
N LEU A 219 -15.59 -11.15 -20.91
CA LEU A 219 -15.26 -12.11 -21.98
C LEU A 219 -16.28 -13.25 -22.05
N TYR A 220 -16.68 -13.79 -20.90
CA TYR A 220 -17.70 -14.84 -20.82
C TYR A 220 -19.05 -14.37 -21.39
N GLU A 221 -19.49 -13.16 -21.06
CA GLU A 221 -20.73 -12.60 -21.61
C GLU A 221 -20.64 -12.31 -23.10
N LYS A 222 -19.49 -11.84 -23.59
CA LYS A 222 -19.25 -11.71 -25.03
C LYS A 222 -19.34 -13.08 -25.70
N LEU A 223 -18.76 -14.13 -25.12
CA LEU A 223 -18.83 -15.51 -25.61
C LEU A 223 -20.27 -16.05 -25.65
N GLU A 224 -21.04 -15.83 -24.60
CA GLU A 224 -22.43 -16.30 -24.50
C GLU A 224 -23.34 -15.60 -25.52
N LYS A 225 -23.08 -14.31 -25.81
CA LYS A 225 -23.77 -13.55 -26.86
C LYS A 225 -23.35 -13.96 -28.27
N ILE A 226 -22.14 -14.52 -28.46
CA ILE A 226 -21.65 -15.08 -29.73
C ILE A 226 -22.16 -16.54 -29.88
N LYS A 227 -23.47 -16.74 -29.82
CA LYS A 227 -24.07 -17.91 -30.48
C LYS A 227 -24.10 -17.63 -31.99
N ILE A 228 -23.31 -18.42 -32.73
CA ILE A 228 -23.30 -18.64 -34.20
C ILE A 228 -22.31 -17.77 -35.02
N SER A 229 -21.06 -18.26 -35.18
CA SER A 229 -20.16 -18.06 -36.33
C SER A 229 -18.75 -18.64 -36.01
N ASN A 230 -18.29 -19.65 -36.77
CA ASN A 230 -17.02 -20.37 -36.52
C ASN A 230 -15.74 -19.50 -36.63
N SER A 231 -15.78 -18.34 -37.29
CA SER A 231 -14.60 -17.47 -37.42
C SER A 231 -14.28 -16.69 -36.13
N THR A 232 -15.31 -16.30 -35.39
CA THR A 232 -15.22 -15.51 -34.13
C THR A 232 -14.73 -16.38 -32.96
N GLN A 233 -14.96 -17.69 -33.01
CA GLN A 233 -14.47 -18.65 -32.02
C GLN A 233 -12.94 -18.75 -31.97
N ASN A 234 -12.26 -18.58 -33.12
CA ASN A 234 -10.79 -18.63 -33.18
C ASN A 234 -10.15 -17.38 -32.59
N GLU A 235 -10.73 -16.20 -32.84
CA GLU A 235 -10.25 -14.93 -32.27
C GLU A 235 -10.40 -14.91 -30.74
N VAL A 236 -11.51 -15.46 -30.22
CA VAL A 236 -11.71 -15.54 -28.77
C VAL A 236 -10.86 -16.63 -28.12
N LYS A 237 -10.59 -17.76 -28.81
CA LYS A 237 -9.62 -18.77 -28.35
C LYS A 237 -8.22 -18.17 -28.18
N GLU A 238 -7.78 -17.35 -29.12
CA GLU A 238 -6.52 -16.59 -29.04
C GLU A 238 -6.49 -15.67 -27.80
N LYS A 239 -7.58 -14.93 -27.55
CA LYS A 239 -7.70 -14.02 -26.40
C LYS A 239 -7.75 -14.76 -25.06
N LEU A 240 -8.48 -15.87 -24.96
CA LEU A 240 -8.49 -16.75 -23.78
C LEU A 240 -7.13 -17.39 -23.53
N LYS A 241 -6.42 -17.78 -24.60
CA LYS A 241 -5.07 -18.32 -24.51
C LYS A 241 -4.10 -17.27 -23.95
N LYS A 242 -4.20 -16.00 -24.39
CA LYS A 242 -3.46 -14.89 -23.78
C LYS A 242 -3.78 -14.70 -22.29
N CYS A 243 -5.04 -14.81 -21.87
CA CYS A 243 -5.41 -14.73 -20.44
C CYS A 243 -4.86 -15.88 -19.61
N VAL A 244 -4.90 -17.12 -20.13
CA VAL A 244 -4.34 -18.30 -19.47
C VAL A 244 -2.81 -18.20 -19.43
N GLU A 245 -2.17 -17.69 -20.48
CA GLU A 245 -0.72 -17.39 -20.48
C GLU A 245 -0.37 -16.29 -19.47
N LEU A 246 -1.20 -15.25 -19.32
CA LEU A 246 -1.03 -14.23 -18.29
C LEU A 246 -1.13 -14.85 -16.87
N HIS A 247 -2.15 -15.67 -16.63
CA HIS A 247 -2.34 -16.36 -15.35
C HIS A 247 -1.23 -17.37 -15.04
N ASN A 248 -0.74 -18.09 -16.05
CA ASN A 248 0.37 -19.02 -15.92
C ASN A 248 1.70 -18.29 -15.70
N LYS A 249 1.92 -17.12 -16.32
CA LYS A 249 3.06 -16.26 -15.99
C LYS A 249 2.99 -15.77 -14.54
N ILE A 250 1.81 -15.41 -14.06
CA ILE A 250 1.57 -15.05 -12.65
C ILE A 250 1.93 -16.25 -11.75
N SER A 251 1.43 -17.45 -12.05
CA SER A 251 1.66 -18.66 -11.23
C SER A 251 3.09 -19.22 -11.29
N GLN A 252 3.78 -19.13 -12.43
CA GLN A 252 5.16 -19.57 -12.57
C GLN A 252 6.14 -18.60 -11.89
N SER A 253 5.79 -17.32 -11.79
CA SER A 253 6.56 -16.34 -11.02
C SER A 253 6.55 -16.64 -9.51
N ASP A 254 5.56 -17.39 -9.02
CA ASP A 254 5.49 -17.86 -7.63
C ASP A 254 6.30 -19.17 -7.38
N GLN A 255 6.62 -19.94 -8.42
CA GLN A 255 7.34 -21.22 -8.28
C GLN A 255 8.87 -21.10 -8.44
N GLN A 256 9.38 -20.08 -9.12
CA GLN A 256 10.84 -19.85 -9.24
C GLN A 256 11.46 -19.11 -8.05
N GLU A 257 10.66 -18.55 -7.13
CA GLU A 257 11.15 -17.91 -5.89
C GLU A 257 11.18 -18.89 -4.68
N CYS A 258 10.83 -20.16 -4.88
CA CYS A 258 10.90 -21.24 -3.89
C CYS A 258 12.00 -22.30 -4.18
N GLN A 259 12.96 -21.99 -5.06
CA GLN A 259 14.22 -22.74 -5.24
C GLN A 259 15.40 -21.82 -4.92
#